data_AF-A0A4R3NJT2-F1
#
_entry.id   AF-A0A4R3NJT2-F1
#
_cell.length_a   1.000
_cell.length_b   1.000
_cell.length_c   1.000
_cell.angle_alpha   90.00
_cell.angle_beta   90.00
_cell.angle_gamma   90.00
#
_symmetry.space_group_name_H-M   'P 1'
#
loop_
_entity.id
_entity.type
_entity.pdbx_description
1 polymer ?
#
loop_
_entity_poly.entity_id
_entity_poly.type
_entity_poly.pdbx_seq_one_letter_code
_entity_poly.pdbx_strand_id
1 'polypeptide(L)' 'MMKIVVTAKAIHDDGSAYQETLLTLQKNAEQDEPLGLSLNESKTLLSSAQLAVIQTQSQSYM' A
#
# COMPACT_ATOMS: atom_id res chain seq x y z
N MET A 1 -5.18 -17.03 11.67
CA MET A 1 -5.43 -16.14 10.52
C MET A 1 -4.57 -14.89 10.70
N MET A 2 -3.69 -14.57 9.75
CA MET A 2 -2.79 -13.43 9.82
C MET A 2 -3.26 -12.32 8.87
N LYS A 3 -3.35 -11.09 9.39
CA LYS A 3 -3.69 -9.91 8.59
C LYS A 3 -2.44 -9.06 8.40
N ILE A 4 -2.06 -8.79 7.16
CA ILE A 4 -0.98 -7.85 6.82
C ILE A 4 -1.62 -6.62 6.18
N VAL A 5 -1.25 -5.44 6.64
CA VAL A 5 -1.69 -4.16 6.06
C VAL A 5 -0.47 -3.42 5.54
N VAL A 6 -0.47 -3.10 4.25
CA VAL A 6 0.56 -2.30 3.60
C VAL A 6 0.03 -0.88 3.43
N THR A 7 0.76 0.10 3.93
CA THR A 7 0.38 1.52 3.88
C THR A 7 1.46 2.34 3.20
N ALA A 8 1.06 3.41 2.52
CA ALA A 8 1.94 4.47 2.08
C ALA A 8 1.79 5.66 3.02
N LYS A 9 2.89 6.30 3.36
CA LYS A 9 2.90 7.56 4.10
C LYS A 9 3.73 8.58 3.32
N ALA A 10 3.07 9.64 2.87
CA ALA A 10 3.72 10.83 2.35
C ALA A 10 4.00 11.80 3.50
N ILE A 11 5.20 12.39 3.51
CA ILE A 11 5.60 13.41 4.48
C ILE A 11 6.06 14.60 3.66
N HIS A 12 5.42 15.74 3.88
CA HIS A 12 5.72 17.00 3.19
C HIS A 12 6.71 17.84 4.00
N ASP A 13 7.36 18.78 3.33
CA ASP A 13 8.39 19.65 3.95
C ASP A 13 7.82 20.55 5.07
N ASP A 14 6.52 20.84 5.03
CA ASP A 14 5.79 21.58 6.07
C ASP A 14 5.49 20.71 7.32
N GLY A 15 5.92 19.46 7.31
CA GLY A 15 5.69 18.48 8.37
C GLY A 15 4.32 17.82 8.34
N SER A 16 3.45 18.19 7.40
CA SER A 16 2.18 17.49 7.18
C SER A 16 2.43 16.08 6.63
N ALA A 17 1.51 15.17 6.92
CA ALA A 17 1.62 13.80 6.45
C ALA A 17 0.25 13.26 6.04
N TYR A 18 0.25 12.57 4.91
CA TYR A 18 -0.90 11.82 4.42
C TYR A 18 -0.55 10.33 4.45
N GLN A 19 -1.50 9.51 4.93
CA GLN A 19 -1.33 8.07 4.99
C GLN A 19 -2.54 7.37 4.41
N GLU A 20 -2.29 6.38 3.56
CA GLU A 20 -3.34 5.54 2.98
C GLU A 20 -2.97 4.06 3.00
N THR A 21 -3.99 3.20 2.95
CA THR A 21 -3.79 1.75 2.86
C THR A 21 -3.73 1.34 1.40
N LEU A 22 -2.61 0.76 0.98
CA LEU A 22 -2.42 0.29 -0.39
C LEU A 22 -2.96 -1.11 -0.62
N LEU A 23 -2.81 -1.98 0.39
CA LEU A 23 -3.18 -3.39 0.30
C LEU A 23 -3.45 -3.96 1.69
N THR A 24 -4.52 -4.76 1.81
CA THR A 24 -4.77 -5.60 2.99
C THR A 24 -4.78 -7.05 2.56
N LEU A 25 -3.89 -7.84 3.15
CA LEU A 25 -3.77 -9.27 2.90
C LEU A 25 -4.34 -10.04 4.09
N GLN A 26 -5.06 -11.11 3.78
CA GLN A 26 -5.51 -12.09 4.76
C GLN A 26 -4.87 -13.42 4.38
N LYS A 27 -3.84 -13.83 5.13
CA LYS A 27 -3.15 -15.09 4.91
C LYS A 27 -3.56 -16.10 5.98
N ASN A 28 -3.83 -17.32 5.55
CA ASN A 28 -4.03 -18.45 6.47
C ASN A 28 -2.67 -19.04 6.81
N ALA A 29 -2.41 -19.23 8.12
CA ALA A 29 -1.13 -19.74 8.61
C ALA A 29 -0.86 -21.21 8.26
N GLU A 30 -1.87 -21.90 7.70
CA GLU A 30 -1.82 -23.33 7.34
C GLU A 30 -1.47 -23.56 5.87
N GLN A 31 -1.40 -22.51 5.05
CA GLN A 31 -0.90 -22.65 3.70
C GLN A 31 0.62 -22.49 3.74
N ASP A 32 1.32 -23.51 3.26
CA ASP A 32 2.73 -23.51 2.81
C ASP A 32 2.95 -22.52 1.64
N GLU A 33 2.20 -21.42 1.63
CA GLU A 33 2.28 -20.39 0.62
C GLU A 33 3.63 -19.69 0.73
N PRO A 34 4.30 -19.46 -0.41
CA PRO A 34 5.58 -18.78 -0.41
C PRO A 34 5.48 -17.43 0.31
N LEU A 35 6.50 -17.14 1.12
CA LEU A 35 6.74 -15.83 1.70
C LEU A 35 6.76 -14.79 0.55
N GLY A 36 5.67 -14.06 0.38
CA GLY A 36 5.53 -13.13 -0.74
C GLY A 36 4.08 -12.81 -1.09
N LEU A 37 3.95 -11.91 -2.06
CA LEU A 37 2.68 -11.56 -2.69
C LEU A 37 2.45 -12.49 -3.89
N SER A 38 1.22 -12.89 -4.12
CA SER A 38 0.80 -13.45 -5.39
C SER A 38 1.01 -12.42 -6.52
N LEU A 39 1.01 -12.89 -7.77
CA LEU A 39 1.09 -11.99 -8.93
C LEU A 39 -0.03 -10.94 -8.92
N ASN A 40 -1.25 -11.34 -8.51
CA ASN A 40 -2.38 -10.43 -8.47
C ASN A 40 -2.22 -9.37 -7.36
N GLU A 41 -1.84 -9.81 -6.15
CA GLU A 41 -1.56 -8.90 -5.03
C GLU A 41 -0.42 -7.93 -5.36
N SER A 42 0.61 -8.40 -6.07
CA SER A 42 1.72 -7.56 -6.53
C SER A 42 1.25 -6.48 -7.50
N LYS A 43 0.39 -6.84 -8.47
CA LYS A 43 -0.19 -5.89 -9.43
C LYS A 43 -1.08 -4.87 -8.72
N THR A 44 -1.94 -5.33 -7.80
CA THR A 44 -2.78 -4.43 -6.99
C THR A 44 -1.92 -3.46 -6.19
N LEU A 45 -0.87 -3.94 -5.51
CA LEU A 45 0.04 -3.08 -4.76
C LEU A 45 0.70 -2.02 -5.65
N LEU A 46 1.20 -2.43 -6.82
CA LEU A 46 1.83 -1.51 -7.78
C LEU A 46 0.86 -0.43 -8.26
N SER A 47 -0.35 -0.81 -8.65
CA SER A 47 -1.37 0.16 -9.10
C SER A 47 -1.81 1.10 -7.98
N SER A 48 -2.05 0.58 -6.77
CA SER A 48 -2.39 1.41 -5.60
C SER A 48 -1.26 2.39 -5.28
N ALA A 49 0.00 1.93 -5.29
CA ALA A 49 1.16 2.78 -5.01
C ALA A 49 1.33 3.89 -6.06
N GLN A 50 1.12 3.59 -7.35
CA GLN A 50 1.16 4.60 -8.41
C GLN A 50 0.08 5.67 -8.22
N LEU A 51 -1.14 5.26 -7.88
CA LEU A 51 -2.23 6.19 -7.60
C LEU A 51 -1.95 7.05 -6.36
N ALA A 52 -1.41 6.45 -5.30
CA ALA A 52 -1.03 7.15 -4.08
C ALA A 52 -0.03 8.29 -4.34
N VAL A 53 0.97 8.03 -5.18
CA VAL A 53 1.96 9.04 -5.61
C VAL A 53 1.29 10.17 -6.39
N ILE A 54 0.43 9.84 -7.37
CA ILE A 54 -0.30 10.84 -8.17
C ILE A 54 -1.18 11.72 -7.28
N GLN A 55 -1.91 11.11 -6.34
CA GLN A 55 -2.79 11.82 -5.42
C GLN A 55 -2.01 12.75 -4.49
N THR A 56 -0.93 12.26 -3.89
CA THR A 56 -0.03 13.05 -3.03
C THR A 56 0.51 14.27 -3.79
N GLN A 57 0.92 14.09 -5.05
CA GLN A 57 1.38 15.20 -5.89
C GLN A 57 0.24 16.17 -6.19
N SER A 58 -0.94 15.69 -6.55
CA SER A 58 -2.09 16.55 -6.85
C SER A 58 -2.52 17.44 -5.67
N GLN A 59 -2.44 16.91 -4.45
CA GLN A 59 -2.71 17.67 -3.21
C GLN A 59 -1.69 18.78 -2.97
N SER A 60 -0.46 18.66 -3.49
CA SER A 60 0.57 19.70 -3.37
C SER A 60 0.33 20.90 -4.32
N TYR A 61 -0.58 20.77 -5.29
CA TYR A 61 -0.91 21.80 -6.28
C TYR A 61 -2.32 22.39 -6.10
N MET A 62 -3.05 22.00 -5.06
CA MET A 62 -4.35 22.58 -4.66
C MET A 62 -4.19 23.50 -3.46
#